data_AF-A0A822EHN2-F1
#
_entry.id   AF-A0A822EHN2-F1
#
_cell.length_a   1.000
_cell.length_b   1.000
_cell.length_c   1.000
_cell.angle_alpha   90.00
_cell.angle_beta   90.00
_cell.angle_gamma   90.00
#
_symmetry.space_group_name_H-M   'P 1'
#
loop_
_entity.id
_entity.type
_entity.pdbx_description
1 polymer ?
#
loop_
_entity_poly.entity_id
_entity_poly.type
_entity_poly.pdbx_seq_one_letter_code
_entity_poly.pdbx_strand_id
1 'polypeptide(L)'
;NLCLQGNPACLNGGVCTLAGNTYRCSCPTGFTGQYCETAVTANTPCNPSPCRNGATCQLVGSNGFRCQCMPGYTGINCETATTPNLCLQGNPACLNGGV
;
A
#
# COMPACT_ATOMS: atom_id res chain seq x y z
N ASN A 1 -22.07 -13.38 12.78
CA ASN A 1 -21.43 -12.43 11.85
C ASN A 1 -20.11 -12.01 12.48
N LEU A 2 -18.97 -12.36 11.88
CA LEU A 2 -17.63 -12.11 12.45
C LEU A 2 -17.39 -10.62 12.78
N CYS A 3 -18.05 -9.71 12.07
CA CYS A 3 -18.01 -8.27 12.36
C CYS A 3 -18.83 -7.84 13.59
N LEU A 4 -19.67 -8.70 14.17
CA LEU A 4 -20.57 -8.40 15.29
C LEU A 4 -20.28 -9.24 16.55
N GLN A 5 -19.28 -10.12 16.53
CA GLN A 5 -19.08 -11.15 17.57
C GLN A 5 -18.05 -10.80 18.67
N GLY A 6 -17.47 -9.60 18.64
CA GLY A 6 -16.70 -9.03 19.75
C GLY A 6 -15.20 -9.36 19.77
N ASN A 7 -14.38 -8.30 19.67
CA ASN A 7 -12.93 -8.18 19.92
C ASN A 7 -11.90 -8.47 18.79
N PRO A 8 -11.00 -7.51 18.49
CA PRO A 8 -11.30 -6.10 18.32
C PRO A 8 -11.92 -5.92 16.93
N ALA A 9 -13.18 -5.50 16.92
CA ALA A 9 -13.76 -4.90 15.72
C ALA A 9 -12.88 -3.70 15.32
N CYS A 10 -12.88 -3.38 14.03
CA CYS A 10 -12.08 -2.30 13.46
C CYS A 10 -12.17 -1.03 14.31
N LEU A 11 -11.04 -0.66 14.92
CA LEU A 11 -10.90 0.46 15.85
C LEU A 11 -10.90 1.79 15.10
N ASN A 12 -10.96 2.88 15.87
CA ASN A 12 -10.82 4.25 15.36
C ASN A 12 -11.76 4.59 14.19
N GLY A 13 -12.97 4.01 14.19
CA GLY A 13 -13.96 4.23 13.13
C GLY A 13 -13.75 3.38 11.87
N GLY A 14 -12.92 2.34 11.92
CA GLY A 14 -12.74 1.40 10.82
C GLY A 14 -14.04 0.66 10.46
N VAL A 15 -14.20 0.39 9.16
CA VAL A 15 -15.37 -0.34 8.64
C VAL A 15 -15.02 -1.82 8.53
N CYS A 16 -15.76 -2.67 9.25
CA CYS A 16 -15.62 -4.11 9.14
C CYS A 16 -16.40 -4.66 7.95
N THR A 17 -15.71 -5.39 7.07
CA THR A 17 -16.34 -6.12 5.97
C THR A 17 -16.03 -7.61 6.07
N LEU A 18 -17.03 -8.46 5.80
CA LEU A 18 -16.83 -9.90 5.72
C LEU A 18 -16.01 -10.25 4.47
N ALA A 19 -15.11 -11.21 4.62
CA ALA A 19 -14.22 -11.70 3.59
C ALA A 19 -14.19 -13.23 3.63
N GLY A 20 -15.22 -13.87 3.06
CA GLY A 20 -15.40 -15.32 3.16
C GLY A 20 -15.63 -15.74 4.61
N ASN A 21 -14.74 -16.60 5.12
CA ASN A 21 -14.78 -17.11 6.50
C ASN A 21 -13.99 -16.21 7.49
N THR A 22 -13.51 -15.05 7.05
CA THR A 22 -12.83 -14.05 7.89
C THR A 22 -13.48 -12.67 7.72
N TYR A 23 -12.87 -11.65 8.33
CA TYR A 23 -13.23 -10.25 8.13
C TYR A 23 -11.98 -9.41 7.88
N ARG A 24 -12.19 -8.19 7.38
CA ARG A 24 -11.13 -7.21 7.10
C ARG A 24 -11.60 -5.82 7.45
N CYS A 25 -10.66 -4.99 7.92
CA CYS A 25 -10.92 -3.62 8.31
C CYS A 25 -10.47 -2.65 7.22
N SER A 26 -11.40 -1.78 6.81
CA SER A 26 -11.07 -0.59 6.02
C SER A 26 -10.82 0.57 6.98
N CYS A 27 -9.57 1.00 7.09
CA CYS A 27 -9.19 2.05 8.03
C CYS A 27 -9.46 3.45 7.45
N PRO A 28 -9.97 4.38 8.27
CA PRO A 28 -10.08 5.77 7.86
C PRO A 28 -8.70 6.42 7.73
N THR A 29 -8.67 7.57 7.06
CA THR A 29 -7.47 8.39 6.93
C THR A 29 -6.86 8.68 8.29
N GLY A 30 -5.54 8.49 8.42
CA GLY A 30 -4.81 8.70 9.67
C GLY A 30 -4.67 7.46 10.55
N PHE A 31 -5.23 6.30 10.16
CA PHE A 31 -5.09 5.05 10.90
C PHE A 31 -4.65 3.89 9.98
N THR A 32 -3.99 2.90 10.58
CA THR A 32 -3.48 1.69 9.94
C THR A 32 -3.43 0.54 10.95
N GLY A 33 -2.99 -0.63 10.50
CA GLY A 33 -3.00 -1.88 11.27
C GLY A 33 -4.15 -2.79 10.87
N GLN A 34 -4.10 -4.04 11.30
CA GLN A 34 -5.10 -5.05 10.94
C GLN A 34 -6.49 -4.68 11.46
N TYR A 35 -6.54 -3.99 12.59
CA TYR A 35 -7.74 -3.54 13.27
C TYR A 35 -7.82 -2.02 13.32
N CYS A 36 -7.07 -1.29 12.49
CA CYS A 36 -6.99 0.17 12.50
C CYS A 36 -6.55 0.76 13.84
N GLU A 37 -5.77 -0.01 14.61
CA GLU A 37 -5.33 0.30 15.97
C GLU A 37 -4.19 1.33 16.04
N THR A 38 -3.48 1.53 14.92
CA THR A 38 -2.25 2.34 14.89
C THR A 38 -2.50 3.66 14.20
N ALA A 39 -2.18 4.78 14.85
CA ALA A 39 -2.21 6.10 14.22
C ALA A 39 -1.05 6.26 13.23
N VAL A 40 -1.34 6.80 12.05
CA VAL A 40 -0.32 7.20 11.08
C VAL A 40 0.31 8.50 11.56
N THR A 41 1.59 8.45 11.87
CA THR A 41 2.40 9.59 12.34
C THR A 41 3.56 9.86 11.38
N ALA A 42 4.33 10.91 11.63
CA ALA A 42 5.55 11.20 10.86
C ALA A 42 6.66 10.13 10.99
N ASN A 43 6.50 9.17 11.91
CA ASN A 43 7.42 8.04 12.08
C ASN A 43 6.84 6.74 11.47
N THR A 44 5.63 6.78 10.92
CA THR A 44 5.06 5.61 10.24
C THR A 44 5.88 5.34 8.97
N PRO A 45 6.27 4.09 8.67
CA PRO A 45 7.22 3.79 7.58
C PRO A 45 6.87 4.33 6.18
N CYS A 46 5.59 4.61 5.90
CA CYS A 46 5.14 5.21 4.64
C CYS A 46 4.82 6.71 4.74
N ASN A 47 5.18 7.40 5.83
CA ASN A 47 4.90 8.82 6.04
C ASN A 47 6.11 9.56 6.64
N PRO A 48 6.89 10.32 5.83
CA PRO A 48 6.75 10.45 4.38
C PRO A 48 7.11 9.13 3.66
N SER A 49 6.52 8.91 2.48
CA SER A 49 6.82 7.69 1.71
C SER A 49 8.31 7.62 1.36
N PRO A 50 9.03 6.53 1.70
CA PRO A 50 10.41 6.32 1.31
C PRO A 50 10.53 5.93 -0.18
N CYS A 51 9.45 5.44 -0.76
CA CYS A 51 9.38 5.00 -2.15
C CYS A 51 9.55 6.18 -3.12
N ARG A 52 10.34 5.97 -4.17
CA ARG A 52 10.71 6.96 -5.19
C ARG A 52 9.99 6.67 -6.51
N ASN A 53 10.11 7.60 -7.46
CA ASN A 53 9.69 7.42 -8.86
C ASN A 53 8.22 6.99 -9.04
N GLY A 54 7.31 7.56 -8.24
CA GLY A 54 5.89 7.26 -8.31
C GLY A 54 5.48 5.88 -7.76
N ALA A 55 6.40 5.16 -7.12
CA ALA A 55 6.12 3.88 -6.50
C ALA A 55 5.12 4.01 -5.33
N THR A 56 4.29 2.99 -5.15
CA THR A 56 3.30 2.93 -4.07
C THR A 56 3.92 2.34 -2.82
N CYS A 57 3.90 3.07 -1.70
CA CYS A 57 4.32 2.54 -0.40
C CYS A 57 3.20 1.72 0.24
N GLN A 58 3.53 0.52 0.70
CA GLN A 58 2.61 -0.38 1.39
C GLN A 58 3.21 -0.75 2.74
N LEU A 59 2.45 -0.55 3.81
CA LEU A 59 2.84 -1.00 5.13
C LEU A 59 2.78 -2.54 5.19
N VAL A 60 3.79 -3.15 5.79
CA VAL A 60 3.91 -4.61 5.96
C VAL A 60 4.22 -4.89 7.41
N GLY A 61 3.30 -5.58 8.10
CA GLY A 61 3.37 -5.71 9.56
C GLY A 61 3.19 -4.36 10.28
N SER A 62 3.59 -4.30 11.55
CA SER A 62 3.36 -3.10 12.38
C SER A 62 4.36 -1.96 12.10
N ASN A 63 5.60 -2.28 11.72
CA ASN A 63 6.69 -1.32 11.54
C ASN A 63 7.45 -1.45 10.21
N GLY A 64 7.00 -2.33 9.30
CA GLY A 64 7.65 -2.54 8.01
C GLY A 64 6.95 -1.79 6.87
N PHE A 65 7.66 -1.64 5.76
CA PHE A 65 7.10 -1.18 4.49
C PHE A 65 7.65 -2.00 3.33
N ARG A 66 6.96 -1.95 2.20
CA ARG A 66 7.47 -2.35 0.89
C ARG A 66 7.08 -1.29 -0.14
N CYS A 67 7.94 -1.07 -1.13
CA CYS A 67 7.63 -0.25 -2.27
C CYS A 67 7.19 -1.12 -3.45
N GLN A 68 5.99 -0.86 -3.98
CA GLN A 68 5.57 -1.39 -5.28
C GLN A 68 6.11 -0.46 -6.36
N CYS A 69 7.19 -0.88 -7.01
CA CYS A 69 7.84 -0.11 -8.06
C CYS A 69 6.95 -0.02 -9.31
N MET A 70 6.95 1.16 -9.92
CA MET A 70 6.43 1.32 -11.27
C MET A 70 7.30 0.51 -12.25
N PRO A 71 6.74 0.09 -13.40
CA PRO A 71 7.53 -0.52 -14.47
C PRO A 71 8.78 0.31 -14.77
N GLY A 72 9.91 -0.35 -15.01
CA GLY A 72 11.20 0.30 -15.29
C GLY A 72 11.95 0.87 -14.08
N TYR A 73 11.48 0.60 -12.85
CA TYR A 73 12.19 0.94 -11.62
C TYR A 73 12.40 -0.29 -10.72
N THR A 74 13.48 -0.27 -9.96
CA THR A 74 13.87 -1.32 -9.01
C THR A 74 14.61 -0.74 -7.81
N GLY A 75 14.95 -1.59 -6.84
CA GLY A 75 15.54 -1.22 -5.56
C GLY A 75 14.51 -1.25 -4.43
N ILE A 76 14.99 -1.20 -3.19
CA ILE A 76 14.14 -1.25 -1.99
C ILE A 76 13.15 -0.09 -1.97
N ASN A 77 13.60 1.08 -2.43
CA ASN A 77 12.81 2.30 -2.50
C ASN A 77 12.44 2.64 -3.94
N CYS A 78 12.59 1.72 -4.90
CA CYS A 78 12.36 1.96 -6.33
C CYS A 78 13.17 3.13 -6.90
N GLU A 79 14.37 3.36 -6.35
CA GLU A 79 15.25 4.47 -6.67
C GLU A 79 16.06 4.27 -7.95
N THR A 80 16.20 3.01 -8.40
CA THR A 80 17.06 2.65 -9.53
C THR A 80 16.23 2.46 -10.78
N ALA A 81 16.51 3.20 -11.85
CA ALA A 81 15.91 2.95 -13.15
C ALA A 81 16.52 1.69 -13.77
N THR A 82 15.69 0.76 -14.20
CA THR A 82 16.10 -0.31 -15.10
C THR A 82 16.03 0.26 -16.52
N THR A 83 17.15 0.28 -17.23
CA THR A 83 17.37 0.85 -18.58
C THR A 83 16.28 0.55 -19.63
N PRO A 84 16.26 1.33 -20.72
CA PRO A 84 15.28 2.39 -20.87
C PRO A 84 13.86 1.82 -20.78
N ASN A 85 13.10 2.42 -19.89
CA ASN A 85 11.65 2.27 -19.83
C ASN A 85 11.07 2.85 -21.14
N LEU A 86 10.99 2.02 -22.19
CA LEU A 86 10.57 2.43 -23.53
C LEU A 86 9.17 3.08 -23.50
N CYS A 87 8.36 2.72 -22.50
CA CYS A 87 7.03 3.28 -22.27
C CYS A 87 7.06 4.74 -21.77
N LEU A 88 8.09 5.16 -21.03
CA LEU A 88 8.22 6.54 -20.53
C LEU A 88 8.95 7.47 -21.51
N GLN A 89 9.58 6.92 -22.55
CA GLN A 89 10.26 7.70 -23.59
C GLN A 89 9.38 7.96 -24.83
N GLY A 90 8.06 7.73 -24.75
CA GLY A 90 7.15 7.98 -25.87
C GLY A 90 7.31 7.00 -27.03
N ASN A 91 7.77 5.77 -26.77
CA ASN A 91 7.91 4.76 -27.81
C ASN A 91 6.51 4.27 -28.28
N PRO A 92 6.22 4.28 -29.60
CA PRO A 92 4.96 3.79 -30.17
C PRO A 92 4.74 2.27 -30.03
N ALA A 93 5.68 1.50 -29.48
CA ALA A 93 5.53 0.07 -29.23
C ALA A 93 4.49 -0.29 -28.14
N CYS A 94 3.96 0.69 -27.41
CA CYS A 94 2.86 0.51 -26.45
C CYS A 94 1.48 0.55 -27.15
N LEU A 95 1.22 -0.38 -28.06
CA LEU A 95 -0.12 -0.58 -28.62
C LEU A 95 -0.94 -1.48 -27.69
N ASN A 96 -2.12 -1.00 -27.27
CA ASN A 96 -3.13 -1.68 -26.44
C ASN A 96 -2.79 -1.86 -24.93
N GLY A 97 -2.33 -0.80 -24.26
CA GLY A 97 -2.43 -0.72 -22.80
C GLY A 97 -1.54 -1.68 -22.01
N GLY A 98 -0.35 -2.01 -22.54
CA GLY A 98 0.65 -2.76 -21.78
C GLY A 98 1.11 -2.00 -20.54
N VAL A 99 0.76 -2.54 -19.37
CA VAL A 99 1.47 -2.32 -18.09
C VAL A 99 2.85 -2.98 -18.11
#